data_AF-A0A7K9XM34-F1
#
_entry.id   AF-A0A7K9XM34-F1
#
_cell.length_a   1.000
_cell.length_b   1.000
_cell.length_c   1.000
_cell.angle_alpha   90.00
_cell.angle_beta   90.00
_cell.angle_gamma   90.00
#
_symmetry.space_group_name_H-M   'P 1'
#
loop_
_entity.id
_entity.type
_entity.pdbx_description
1 polymer ?
#
loop_
_entity_poly.entity_id
_entity_poly.type
_entity_poly.pdbx_seq_one_letter_code
_entity_poly.pdbx_strand_id
1 'polypeptide(L)'
;SRFLAHFLVKMAANNAVLNRLEQKGAEAEQVIEYLKQQVALLKEKAILQASLREEKKLRVENAKLKKEIEGLKLELIQAEIRNGVKQIAVPSGTAISTASFSDDVPQPTAVTSSPDHIKGEDEEKKKKEKVEKKGEKKEKKQQPAAGNSDAKPVDVSRLDLRVGCIITAEKHPDADALYVEEVDVGEASPRTVVSGLVKHVPLDQMQNRMAILLCNLKPAKMRGVVSQAMVMCASSPEKVEILAPPPGAVPGDRITFEGFPGDPEKELNPKKKIWEQIQPDLHTNDQCVATYKGVPFEVKGKGVCRAETMANSGIK
;
A
#
# COMPACT_ATOMS: atom_id res chain seq x y z
N SER A 1 -78.40 8.84 -20.86
CA SER A 1 -77.45 8.28 -21.86
C SER A 1 -76.31 9.23 -22.23
N ARG A 2 -76.52 10.34 -22.96
CA ARG A 2 -75.42 11.14 -23.57
C ARG A 2 -74.26 11.53 -22.62
N PHE A 3 -74.55 11.91 -21.37
CA PHE A 3 -73.52 12.29 -20.38
C PHE A 3 -72.58 11.12 -20.01
N LEU A 4 -73.11 9.91 -19.78
CA LEU A 4 -72.29 8.72 -19.50
C LEU A 4 -71.39 8.36 -20.68
N ALA A 5 -71.92 8.42 -21.91
CA ALA A 5 -71.15 8.13 -23.11
C ALA A 5 -69.94 9.08 -23.26
N HIS A 6 -70.13 10.37 -23.02
CA HIS A 6 -69.04 11.35 -23.09
C HIS A 6 -68.00 11.15 -21.97
N PHE A 7 -68.43 10.77 -20.76
CA PHE A 7 -67.53 10.46 -19.65
C PHE A 7 -66.67 9.21 -19.92
N LEU A 8 -67.27 8.13 -20.44
CA LEU A 8 -66.57 6.90 -20.81
C LEU A 8 -65.55 7.12 -21.93
N VAL A 9 -65.89 7.89 -22.96
CA VAL A 9 -64.94 8.26 -24.04
C VAL A 9 -63.76 9.06 -23.47
N LYS A 10 -64.00 9.96 -22.52
CA LYS A 10 -62.93 10.75 -21.88
C LYS A 10 -62.01 9.90 -21.00
N MET A 11 -62.54 8.91 -20.27
CA MET A 11 -61.73 7.92 -19.55
C MET A 11 -60.88 7.06 -20.50
N ALA A 12 -61.47 6.55 -21.59
CA ALA A 12 -60.75 5.75 -22.58
C ALA A 12 -59.59 6.54 -23.23
N ALA A 13 -59.81 7.81 -23.55
CA ALA A 13 -58.77 8.70 -24.08
C ALA A 13 -57.63 8.93 -23.07
N ASN A 14 -57.95 9.16 -21.79
CA ASN A 14 -56.96 9.34 -20.74
C ASN A 14 -56.10 8.08 -20.53
N ASN A 15 -56.72 6.89 -20.49
CA ASN A 15 -55.98 5.62 -20.37
C ASN A 15 -55.07 5.38 -21.59
N ALA A 16 -55.52 5.70 -22.80
CA ALA A 16 -54.68 5.60 -24.00
C ALA A 16 -53.47 6.57 -23.99
N VAL A 17 -53.55 7.68 -23.25
CA VAL A 17 -52.41 8.58 -23.01
C VAL A 17 -51.47 8.02 -21.93
N LEU A 18 -52.02 7.48 -20.82
CA LEU A 18 -51.24 6.82 -19.77
C LEU A 18 -50.39 5.66 -20.31
N ASN A 19 -51.01 4.70 -21.01
CA ASN A 19 -50.29 3.56 -21.57
C ASN A 19 -49.16 3.98 -22.54
N ARG A 20 -49.32 5.10 -23.26
CA ARG A 20 -48.27 5.67 -24.14
C ARG A 20 -47.15 6.38 -23.36
N LEU A 21 -47.42 6.89 -22.17
CA LEU A 21 -46.41 7.46 -21.28
C LEU A 21 -45.62 6.34 -20.60
N GLU A 22 -46.29 5.29 -20.13
CA GLU A 22 -45.68 4.09 -19.55
C GLU A 22 -44.79 3.36 -20.57
N GLN A 23 -45.29 3.13 -21.79
CA GLN A 23 -44.49 2.54 -22.88
C GLN A 23 -43.22 3.37 -23.16
N LYS A 24 -43.33 4.70 -23.25
CA LYS A 24 -42.17 5.58 -23.46
C LYS A 24 -41.21 5.61 -22.27
N GLY A 25 -41.71 5.40 -21.05
CA GLY A 25 -40.87 5.18 -19.86
C GLY A 25 -40.02 3.92 -20.01
N ALA A 26 -40.66 2.78 -20.31
CA ALA A 26 -39.97 1.51 -20.52
C ALA A 26 -38.97 1.55 -21.70
N GLU A 27 -39.32 2.19 -22.81
CA GLU A 27 -38.41 2.41 -23.95
C GLU A 27 -37.21 3.28 -23.54
N ALA A 28 -37.41 4.34 -22.75
CA ALA A 28 -36.33 5.19 -22.25
C ALA A 28 -35.42 4.45 -21.25
N GLU A 29 -35.98 3.62 -20.36
CA GLU A 29 -35.22 2.79 -19.41
C GLU A 29 -34.34 1.77 -20.14
N GLN A 30 -34.84 1.12 -21.19
CA GLN A 30 -34.06 0.20 -22.03
C GLN A 30 -32.88 0.92 -22.71
N VAL A 31 -33.11 2.13 -23.26
CA VAL A 31 -32.04 2.95 -23.88
C VAL A 31 -31.02 3.39 -22.83
N ILE A 32 -31.45 3.79 -21.63
CA ILE A 32 -30.57 4.15 -20.52
C ILE A 32 -29.70 2.96 -20.11
N GLU A 33 -30.26 1.75 -19.97
CA GLU A 33 -29.50 0.57 -19.57
C GLU A 33 -28.50 0.12 -20.65
N TYR A 34 -28.88 0.17 -21.92
CA TYR A 34 -27.97 -0.07 -23.04
C TYR A 34 -26.79 0.92 -23.05
N LEU A 35 -27.05 2.21 -22.79
CA LEU A 35 -26.00 3.23 -22.70
C LEU A 35 -25.08 3.02 -21.48
N LYS A 36 -25.59 2.58 -20.33
CA LYS A 36 -24.74 2.17 -19.18
C LYS A 36 -23.80 1.03 -19.57
N GLN A 37 -24.31 0.01 -20.27
CA GLN A 37 -23.51 -1.14 -20.72
C GLN A 37 -22.42 -0.72 -21.72
N GLN A 38 -22.73 0.14 -22.70
CA GLN A 38 -21.71 0.71 -23.59
C GLN A 38 -20.64 1.50 -22.82
N VAL A 39 -21.03 2.33 -21.84
CA VAL A 39 -20.09 3.11 -21.01
C VAL A 39 -19.22 2.20 -20.15
N ALA A 40 -19.73 1.09 -19.64
CA ALA A 40 -18.94 0.10 -18.90
C ALA A 40 -17.87 -0.55 -19.80
N LEU A 41 -18.27 -1.06 -20.98
CA LEU A 41 -17.36 -1.67 -21.96
C LEU A 41 -16.29 -0.69 -22.46
N LEU A 42 -16.64 0.60 -22.63
CA LEU A 42 -15.67 1.63 -23.02
C LEU A 42 -14.65 1.93 -21.91
N LYS A 43 -15.05 1.90 -20.63
CA LYS A 43 -14.13 2.04 -19.49
C LYS A 43 -13.18 0.85 -19.39
N GLU A 44 -13.71 -0.37 -19.45
CA GLU A 44 -12.93 -1.61 -19.42
C GLU A 44 -11.89 -1.63 -20.56
N LYS A 45 -12.31 -1.32 -21.78
CA LYS A 45 -11.43 -1.21 -22.95
C LYS A 45 -10.35 -0.13 -22.78
N ALA A 46 -10.67 0.99 -22.14
CA ALA A 46 -9.69 2.04 -21.88
C ALA A 46 -8.64 1.60 -20.84
N ILE A 47 -9.04 0.90 -19.78
CA ILE A 47 -8.14 0.31 -18.77
C ILE A 47 -7.22 -0.71 -19.42
N LEU A 48 -7.77 -1.69 -20.15
CA LEU A 48 -6.97 -2.70 -20.88
C LEU A 48 -6.00 -2.07 -21.89
N GLN A 49 -6.41 -1.00 -22.58
CA GLN A 49 -5.53 -0.28 -23.51
C GLN A 49 -4.41 0.50 -22.79
N ALA A 50 -4.64 0.99 -21.56
CA ALA A 50 -3.61 1.61 -20.73
C ALA A 50 -2.58 0.55 -20.28
N SER A 51 -3.03 -0.53 -19.65
CA SER A 51 -2.16 -1.62 -19.19
C SER A 51 -1.33 -2.23 -20.33
N LEU A 52 -1.92 -2.43 -21.52
CA LEU A 52 -1.20 -2.95 -22.70
C LEU A 52 -0.14 -1.98 -23.25
N ARG A 53 -0.29 -0.66 -23.05
CA ARG A 53 0.75 0.32 -23.41
C ARG A 53 1.91 0.28 -22.42
N GLU A 54 1.59 0.14 -21.14
CA GLU A 54 2.56 0.05 -20.05
C GLU A 54 3.37 -1.25 -20.11
N GLU A 55 2.72 -2.40 -20.29
CA GLU A 55 3.37 -3.70 -20.49
C GLU A 55 4.34 -3.68 -21.68
N LYS A 56 3.98 -2.98 -22.78
CA LYS A 56 4.86 -2.78 -23.94
C LYS A 56 6.05 -1.87 -23.64
N LYS A 57 5.85 -0.76 -22.91
CA LYS A 57 6.95 0.10 -22.45
C LYS A 57 7.92 -0.70 -21.57
N LEU A 58 7.39 -1.40 -20.57
CA LEU A 58 8.16 -2.23 -19.63
C LEU A 58 8.91 -3.36 -20.34
N ARG A 59 8.36 -3.99 -21.39
CA ARG A 59 9.13 -4.97 -22.20
C ARG A 59 10.32 -4.34 -22.93
N VAL A 60 10.15 -3.15 -23.52
CA VAL A 60 11.25 -2.44 -24.21
C VAL A 60 12.33 -2.01 -23.22
N GLU A 61 11.92 -1.50 -22.06
CA GLU A 61 12.81 -1.05 -20.98
C GLU A 61 13.60 -2.24 -20.38
N ASN A 62 12.94 -3.36 -20.08
CA ASN A 62 13.59 -4.59 -19.64
C ASN A 62 14.54 -5.19 -20.70
N ALA A 63 14.23 -5.06 -21.99
CA ALA A 63 15.13 -5.50 -23.07
C ALA A 63 16.39 -4.62 -23.15
N LYS A 64 16.25 -3.29 -22.97
CA LYS A 64 17.39 -2.37 -22.88
C LYS A 64 18.27 -2.68 -21.66
N LEU A 65 17.67 -2.79 -20.47
CA LEU A 65 18.38 -3.07 -19.23
C LEU A 65 19.12 -4.42 -19.27
N LYS A 66 18.54 -5.47 -19.87
CA LYS A 66 19.25 -6.74 -20.10
C LYS A 66 20.49 -6.58 -20.97
N LYS A 67 20.41 -5.78 -22.04
CA LYS A 67 21.56 -5.50 -22.92
C LYS A 67 22.63 -4.65 -22.22
N GLU A 68 22.24 -3.70 -21.38
CA GLU A 68 23.19 -2.91 -20.57
C GLU A 68 23.87 -3.78 -19.50
N ILE A 69 23.14 -4.68 -18.83
CA ILE A 69 23.72 -5.67 -17.90
C ILE A 69 24.70 -6.61 -18.63
N GLU A 70 24.40 -7.03 -19.85
CA GLU A 70 25.28 -7.88 -20.66
C GLU A 70 26.55 -7.14 -21.11
N GLY A 71 26.42 -5.87 -21.52
CA GLY A 71 27.56 -4.99 -21.82
C GLY A 71 28.46 -4.76 -20.60
N LEU A 72 27.87 -4.36 -19.46
CA LEU A 72 28.62 -4.15 -18.21
C LEU A 72 29.30 -5.42 -17.69
N LYS A 73 28.69 -6.59 -17.91
CA LYS A 73 29.37 -7.89 -17.64
C LYS A 73 30.60 -8.06 -18.53
N LEU A 74 30.52 -7.78 -19.82
CA LEU A 74 31.66 -7.87 -20.75
C LEU A 74 32.77 -6.86 -20.41
N GLU A 75 32.42 -5.65 -19.97
CA GLU A 75 33.38 -4.65 -19.50
C GLU A 75 34.06 -5.07 -18.19
N LEU A 76 33.30 -5.59 -17.22
CA LEU A 76 33.83 -6.17 -15.97
C LEU A 76 34.77 -7.34 -16.27
N ILE A 77 34.36 -8.26 -17.15
CA ILE A 77 35.17 -9.39 -17.63
C ILE A 77 36.53 -8.90 -18.19
N GLN A 78 36.52 -7.87 -19.04
CA GLN A 78 37.75 -7.30 -19.59
C GLN A 78 38.60 -6.58 -18.52
N ALA A 79 37.99 -5.93 -17.53
CA ALA A 79 38.70 -5.28 -16.43
C ALA A 79 39.37 -6.30 -15.49
N GLU A 80 38.68 -7.39 -15.16
CA GLU A 80 39.22 -8.52 -14.40
C GLU A 80 40.44 -9.13 -15.09
N ILE A 81 40.34 -9.46 -16.39
CA ILE A 81 41.43 -10.00 -17.19
C ILE A 81 42.62 -9.02 -17.24
N ARG A 82 42.36 -7.71 -17.44
CA ARG A 82 43.40 -6.66 -17.45
C ARG A 82 44.13 -6.54 -16.11
N ASN A 83 43.43 -6.80 -15.01
CA ASN A 83 43.97 -6.78 -13.64
C ASN A 83 44.56 -8.14 -13.22
N GLY A 84 44.72 -9.10 -14.14
CA GLY A 84 45.36 -10.40 -13.88
C GLY A 84 44.47 -11.42 -13.17
N VAL A 85 43.17 -11.16 -13.01
CA VAL A 85 42.22 -12.09 -12.38
C VAL A 85 41.90 -13.23 -13.35
N LYS A 86 42.24 -14.46 -12.97
CA LYS A 86 41.83 -15.66 -13.72
C LYS A 86 40.33 -15.88 -13.55
N GLN A 87 39.58 -15.78 -14.64
CA GLN A 87 38.14 -16.05 -14.62
C GLN A 87 37.86 -17.55 -14.49
N ILE A 88 36.91 -17.88 -13.61
CA ILE A 88 36.36 -19.22 -13.48
C ILE A 88 35.00 -19.21 -14.20
N ALA A 89 34.89 -19.92 -15.32
CA ALA A 89 33.63 -20.06 -16.02
C ALA A 89 32.62 -20.82 -15.16
N VAL A 90 31.55 -20.16 -14.73
CA VAL A 90 30.45 -20.81 -14.00
C VAL A 90 29.72 -21.76 -14.97
N PRO A 91 29.64 -23.06 -14.69
CA PRO A 91 29.08 -24.04 -15.64
C PRO A 91 27.55 -23.95 -15.70
N SER A 92 27.04 -23.03 -16.50
CA SER A 92 25.66 -23.12 -17.01
C SER A 92 25.61 -24.31 -17.97
N GLY A 93 25.02 -25.42 -17.53
CA GLY A 93 25.30 -26.72 -18.11
C GLY A 93 24.67 -26.97 -19.48
N THR A 94 25.48 -27.43 -20.44
CA THR A 94 25.23 -28.61 -21.33
C THR A 94 26.39 -28.75 -22.33
N ALA A 95 26.69 -30.00 -22.73
CA ALA A 95 27.67 -30.44 -23.74
C ALA A 95 29.16 -30.45 -23.32
N ILE A 96 29.85 -31.50 -23.80
CA ILE A 96 31.23 -31.90 -23.46
C ILE A 96 32.00 -32.14 -24.76
N SER A 97 33.29 -31.76 -24.82
CA SER A 97 34.35 -32.54 -25.51
C SER A 97 35.77 -32.00 -25.25
N THR A 98 36.64 -32.92 -24.81
CA THR A 98 38.07 -33.13 -25.17
C THR A 98 38.78 -32.12 -26.08
N ALA A 99 40.05 -31.74 -25.90
CA ALA A 99 41.15 -32.16 -24.99
C ALA A 99 42.14 -30.94 -24.86
N SER A 100 43.23 -30.90 -24.08
CA SER A 100 44.17 -31.93 -23.62
C SER A 100 44.87 -31.56 -22.30
N PHE A 101 45.50 -32.55 -21.65
CA PHE A 101 46.35 -32.37 -20.45
C PHE A 101 47.82 -32.08 -20.81
N SER A 102 48.48 -31.25 -20.01
CA SER A 102 49.89 -31.40 -19.62
C SER A 102 50.18 -30.61 -18.34
N ASP A 103 51.06 -31.14 -17.51
CA ASP A 103 51.65 -30.59 -16.27
C ASP A 103 52.35 -29.21 -16.52
N ASP A 104 52.75 -28.40 -15.53
CA ASP A 104 53.45 -28.75 -14.27
C ASP A 104 53.34 -27.66 -13.18
N VAL A 105 53.67 -28.01 -11.92
CA VAL A 105 53.74 -27.09 -10.76
C VAL A 105 54.91 -27.47 -9.86
N PRO A 106 55.89 -26.57 -9.65
CA PRO A 106 56.11 -26.12 -8.26
C PRO A 106 56.50 -24.64 -8.06
N GLN A 107 56.17 -24.14 -6.87
CA GLN A 107 56.78 -23.00 -6.14
C GLN A 107 58.25 -23.32 -5.71
N PRO A 108 59.01 -22.44 -5.01
CA PRO A 108 58.71 -21.09 -4.48
C PRO A 108 59.80 -20.02 -4.78
N THR A 109 59.63 -18.80 -4.24
CA THR A 109 60.58 -18.18 -3.30
C THR A 109 59.98 -16.89 -2.71
N ALA A 110 60.54 -16.39 -1.60
CA ALA A 110 60.17 -15.13 -0.98
C ALA A 110 61.44 -14.31 -0.66
N VAL A 111 61.35 -12.98 -0.74
CA VAL A 111 62.33 -12.06 -0.14
C VAL A 111 61.67 -10.75 0.27
N THR A 112 62.19 -10.16 1.34
CA THR A 112 61.69 -8.95 2.01
C THR A 112 62.53 -7.72 1.71
N SER A 113 61.91 -6.54 1.57
CA SER A 113 62.57 -5.27 1.91
C SER A 113 61.58 -4.14 2.25
N SER A 114 62.04 -3.28 3.15
CA SER A 114 61.53 -1.97 3.58
C SER A 114 62.81 -1.09 3.82
N PRO A 115 62.80 0.21 4.20
CA PRO A 115 61.72 1.01 4.82
C PRO A 115 61.66 2.51 4.35
N ASP A 116 61.18 3.40 5.25
CA ASP A 116 61.25 4.88 5.28
C ASP A 116 60.32 5.68 4.32
N HIS A 117 59.32 6.45 4.79
CA HIS A 117 59.28 7.72 5.57
C HIS A 117 59.27 8.98 4.65
N ILE A 118 58.47 10.04 4.86
CA ILE A 118 58.37 11.01 5.99
C ILE A 118 56.99 11.74 6.03
N LYS A 119 56.60 12.29 7.21
CA LYS A 119 55.62 13.37 7.63
C LYS A 119 54.61 14.05 6.64
N GLY A 120 53.50 14.65 7.10
CA GLY A 120 52.93 14.80 8.48
C GLY A 120 51.99 16.03 8.68
N GLU A 121 51.63 16.33 9.95
CA GLU A 121 50.99 17.58 10.51
C GLU A 121 49.51 17.88 10.08
N ASP A 122 48.48 17.83 10.97
CA ASP A 122 47.93 18.78 11.99
C ASP A 122 46.71 19.60 11.45
N GLU A 123 45.79 20.25 12.21
CA GLU A 123 45.42 20.49 13.64
C GLU A 123 43.85 20.52 13.70
N GLU A 124 43.00 20.68 14.74
CA GLU A 124 42.97 20.77 16.23
C GLU A 124 41.57 20.22 16.66
N LYS A 125 41.00 20.66 17.80
CA LYS A 125 39.59 20.53 18.23
C LYS A 125 39.04 21.90 18.64
N LYS A 126 37.71 22.02 18.86
CA LYS A 126 37.20 22.84 19.98
C LYS A 126 35.78 22.51 20.43
N LYS A 127 35.44 23.04 21.61
CA LYS A 127 34.23 22.77 22.41
C LYS A 127 33.26 23.98 22.36
N LYS A 128 32.00 23.72 22.76
CA LYS A 128 31.10 24.47 23.69
C LYS A 128 31.23 26.02 23.83
N GLU A 129 30.20 26.80 24.20
CA GLU A 129 29.15 26.50 25.19
C GLU A 129 27.87 27.37 25.09
N LYS A 130 27.00 27.23 26.09
CA LYS A 130 25.61 27.68 26.31
C LYS A 130 25.47 29.16 26.73
N VAL A 131 24.31 29.80 26.49
CA VAL A 131 23.67 30.81 27.40
C VAL A 131 22.19 31.09 27.04
N GLU A 132 21.38 31.60 27.98
CA GLU A 132 19.91 31.75 27.91
C GLU A 132 19.42 33.20 28.17
N LYS A 133 18.26 33.59 27.60
CA LYS A 133 17.28 34.63 28.05
C LYS A 133 16.10 34.66 27.03
N LYS A 134 14.79 34.62 27.30
CA LYS A 134 13.86 34.79 28.45
C LYS A 134 13.11 36.14 28.51
N GLY A 135 11.78 36.09 28.26
CA GLY A 135 10.78 37.14 28.51
C GLY A 135 10.41 38.04 27.31
N GLU A 136 9.21 38.63 27.14
CA GLU A 136 7.85 38.49 27.71
C GLU A 136 6.85 39.00 26.63
N LYS A 137 5.76 38.31 26.25
CA LYS A 137 4.42 38.18 26.86
C LYS A 137 3.54 39.47 26.95
N LYS A 138 2.65 39.66 25.96
CA LYS A 138 1.28 40.25 26.04
C LYS A 138 0.51 39.73 24.80
N GLU A 139 -0.68 39.11 24.87
CA GLU A 139 -2.00 39.59 25.32
C GLU A 139 -2.53 40.81 24.55
N LYS A 140 -3.78 40.87 24.07
CA LYS A 140 -4.86 39.86 23.92
C LYS A 140 -5.97 40.47 23.04
N LYS A 141 -6.72 39.68 22.26
CA LYS A 141 -8.07 40.08 21.80
C LYS A 141 -8.96 38.84 21.67
N GLN A 142 -10.09 38.86 22.36
CA GLN A 142 -11.07 37.76 22.43
C GLN A 142 -12.35 38.18 21.74
N GLN A 143 -12.99 37.25 21.01
CA GLN A 143 -14.44 37.08 20.91
C GLN A 143 -14.75 35.88 20.01
N PRO A 144 -15.86 35.13 20.26
CA PRO A 144 -16.27 34.61 21.55
C PRO A 144 -16.38 33.07 21.53
N ALA A 145 -16.39 32.44 22.70
CA ALA A 145 -16.56 30.98 22.79
C ALA A 145 -18.05 30.60 22.86
N ALA A 146 -18.54 29.93 21.83
CA ALA A 146 -19.48 28.82 21.97
C ALA A 146 -18.69 27.53 21.64
N GLY A 147 -18.98 26.37 22.19
CA GLY A 147 -20.00 25.94 23.15
C GLY A 147 -19.99 24.41 23.14
N ASN A 148 -20.09 23.72 24.28
CA ASN A 148 -19.68 22.32 24.36
C ASN A 148 -20.46 21.33 23.47
N SER A 149 -19.79 20.82 22.44
CA SER A 149 -19.94 19.47 21.87
C SER A 149 -18.62 19.08 21.18
N ASP A 150 -18.17 17.83 21.15
CA ASP A 150 -18.68 16.60 21.77
C ASP A 150 -17.68 16.05 22.79
N ALA A 151 -18.16 15.60 23.96
CA ALA A 151 -17.43 14.67 24.83
C ALA A 151 -17.70 13.21 24.41
N LYS A 152 -17.66 12.93 23.11
CA LYS A 152 -17.75 11.57 22.57
C LYS A 152 -16.53 10.76 23.04
N PRO A 153 -16.71 9.47 23.41
CA PRO A 153 -15.58 8.60 23.69
C PRO A 153 -14.56 8.58 22.55
N VAL A 154 -13.30 8.33 22.89
CA VAL A 154 -12.25 8.09 21.90
C VAL A 154 -12.20 6.59 21.67
N ASP A 155 -13.08 6.11 20.79
CA ASP A 155 -13.22 4.70 20.43
C ASP A 155 -12.97 4.44 18.94
N VAL A 156 -12.96 3.14 18.59
CA VAL A 156 -12.59 2.62 17.28
C VAL A 156 -13.48 3.11 16.13
N SER A 157 -14.73 3.54 16.39
CA SER A 157 -15.65 4.03 15.34
C SER A 157 -15.13 5.26 14.58
N ARG A 158 -14.15 5.98 15.15
CA ARG A 158 -13.50 7.14 14.54
C ARG A 158 -12.42 6.76 13.52
N LEU A 159 -11.98 5.50 13.47
CA LEU A 159 -10.99 4.99 12.51
C LEU A 159 -11.65 4.49 11.21
N ASP A 160 -11.14 4.91 10.05
CA ASP A 160 -11.62 4.43 8.74
C ASP A 160 -10.83 3.18 8.36
N LEU A 161 -11.21 2.05 8.96
CA LEU A 161 -10.61 0.74 8.71
C LEU A 161 -11.34 0.05 7.56
N ARG A 162 -10.61 -0.25 6.48
CA ARG A 162 -11.15 -0.91 5.28
C ARG A 162 -10.29 -2.08 4.84
N VAL A 163 -10.90 -3.00 4.11
CA VAL A 163 -10.18 -4.02 3.32
C VAL A 163 -9.58 -3.36 2.09
N GLY A 164 -8.34 -3.73 1.76
CA GLY A 164 -7.69 -3.37 0.51
C GLY A 164 -6.94 -4.53 -0.13
N CYS A 165 -6.62 -4.39 -1.41
CA CYS A 165 -5.77 -5.31 -2.17
C CYS A 165 -4.48 -4.58 -2.56
N ILE A 166 -3.33 -5.09 -2.14
CA ILE A 166 -2.02 -4.63 -2.58
C ILE A 166 -1.83 -5.10 -4.03
N ILE A 167 -2.02 -4.21 -5.00
CA ILE A 167 -1.95 -4.54 -6.43
C ILE A 167 -0.50 -4.85 -6.80
N THR A 168 0.40 -3.94 -6.42
CA THR A 168 1.85 -4.08 -6.55
C THR A 168 2.52 -3.67 -5.23
N ALA A 169 3.66 -4.28 -4.97
CA ALA A 169 4.62 -3.81 -3.98
C ALA A 169 6.03 -3.81 -4.59
N GLU A 170 6.82 -2.79 -4.26
CA GLU A 170 8.22 -2.65 -4.68
C GLU A 170 9.09 -2.21 -3.49
N LYS A 171 10.41 -2.44 -3.54
CA LYS A 171 11.32 -1.91 -2.51
C LYS A 171 11.42 -0.38 -2.64
N HIS A 172 11.35 0.33 -1.52
CA HIS A 172 11.51 1.78 -1.52
C HIS A 172 12.94 2.16 -2.00
N PRO A 173 13.10 3.04 -3.00
CA PRO A 173 14.40 3.31 -3.62
C PRO A 173 15.45 3.80 -2.60
N ASP A 174 15.07 4.73 -1.72
CA ASP A 174 15.97 5.30 -0.71
C ASP A 174 15.88 4.62 0.69
N ALA A 175 15.35 3.39 0.81
CA ALA A 175 15.18 2.74 2.11
C ALA A 175 15.02 1.20 2.09
N ASP A 176 16.10 0.46 2.41
CA ASP A 176 16.15 -1.02 2.43
C ASP A 176 15.12 -1.72 3.32
N ALA A 177 14.56 -1.01 4.31
CA ALA A 177 13.61 -1.55 5.28
C ALA A 177 12.14 -1.22 4.95
N LEU A 178 11.88 -0.50 3.85
CA LEU A 178 10.53 -0.08 3.45
C LEU A 178 10.14 -0.69 2.10
N TYR A 179 8.87 -1.07 1.99
CA TYR A 179 8.21 -1.27 0.70
C TYR A 179 7.42 0.00 0.33
N VAL A 180 7.10 0.14 -0.96
CA VAL A 180 6.08 1.05 -1.48
C VAL A 180 5.02 0.17 -2.14
N GLU A 181 3.77 0.34 -1.71
CA GLU A 181 2.63 -0.44 -2.22
C GLU A 181 1.64 0.47 -2.95
N GLU A 182 1.06 0.01 -4.06
CA GLU A 182 -0.15 0.61 -4.63
C GLU A 182 -1.36 -0.27 -4.27
N VAL A 183 -2.25 0.28 -3.45
CA VAL A 183 -3.31 -0.48 -2.77
C VAL A 183 -4.69 -0.01 -3.22
N ASP A 184 -5.49 -0.90 -3.81
CA ASP A 184 -6.91 -0.65 -4.01
C ASP A 184 -7.64 -0.72 -2.66
N VAL A 185 -8.43 0.30 -2.35
CA VAL A 185 -9.27 0.41 -1.14
C VAL A 185 -10.73 0.75 -1.48
N GLY A 186 -11.17 0.37 -2.69
CA GLY A 186 -12.52 0.64 -3.20
C GLY A 186 -12.76 2.11 -3.56
N GLU A 187 -11.71 2.84 -3.92
CA GLU A 187 -11.75 4.26 -4.28
C GLU A 187 -11.48 4.46 -5.78
N ALA A 188 -11.64 5.70 -6.28
CA ALA A 188 -11.54 5.99 -7.72
C ALA A 188 -10.11 5.82 -8.30
N SER A 189 -9.12 5.68 -7.43
CA SER A 189 -7.74 5.30 -7.74
C SER A 189 -7.18 4.46 -6.59
N PRO A 190 -6.14 3.64 -6.82
CA PRO A 190 -5.32 3.08 -5.75
C PRO A 190 -4.70 4.19 -4.87
N ARG A 191 -4.20 3.78 -3.71
CA ARG A 191 -3.44 4.62 -2.78
C ARG A 191 -2.00 4.12 -2.67
N THR A 192 -1.05 5.03 -2.76
CA THR A 192 0.34 4.77 -2.37
C THR A 192 0.44 4.58 -0.86
N VAL A 193 1.01 3.46 -0.43
CA VAL A 193 1.31 3.13 0.96
C VAL A 193 2.82 2.83 1.09
N VAL A 194 3.38 3.01 2.29
CA VAL A 194 4.79 2.73 2.58
C VAL A 194 4.90 1.91 3.86
N SER A 195 4.96 0.57 3.73
CA SER A 195 5.08 -0.32 4.89
C SER A 195 6.52 -0.63 5.30
N GLY A 196 6.73 -0.98 6.58
CA GLY A 196 8.03 -1.39 7.13
C GLY A 196 8.32 -2.89 7.04
N LEU A 197 7.72 -3.60 6.08
CA LEU A 197 7.56 -5.06 6.14
C LEU A 197 8.68 -5.89 5.50
N VAL A 198 9.71 -5.26 4.91
CA VAL A 198 10.81 -5.95 4.17
C VAL A 198 11.56 -7.02 4.98
N LYS A 199 11.53 -6.92 6.31
CA LYS A 199 12.16 -7.88 7.23
C LYS A 199 11.23 -9.00 7.72
N HIS A 200 9.94 -8.94 7.37
CA HIS A 200 8.89 -9.76 7.97
C HIS A 200 8.03 -10.50 6.93
N VAL A 201 7.78 -9.88 5.78
CA VAL A 201 7.02 -10.47 4.66
C VAL A 201 7.87 -10.33 3.39
N PRO A 202 8.13 -11.41 2.64
CA PRO A 202 8.91 -11.33 1.41
C PRO A 202 8.07 -10.76 0.25
N LEU A 203 8.75 -10.22 -0.78
CA LEU A 203 8.13 -9.39 -1.81
C LEU A 203 7.08 -10.12 -2.67
N ASP A 204 7.24 -11.42 -2.86
CA ASP A 204 6.27 -12.30 -3.53
C ASP A 204 4.96 -12.42 -2.73
N GLN A 205 5.04 -12.49 -1.40
CA GLN A 205 3.89 -12.54 -0.50
C GLN A 205 3.25 -11.17 -0.24
N MET A 206 3.70 -10.11 -0.90
CA MET A 206 3.06 -8.79 -0.90
C MET A 206 2.16 -8.59 -2.13
N GLN A 207 2.45 -9.24 -3.26
CA GLN A 207 1.73 -9.01 -4.53
C GLN A 207 0.31 -9.60 -4.48
N ASN A 208 -0.69 -8.84 -4.93
CA ASN A 208 -2.12 -9.22 -4.91
C ASN A 208 -2.63 -9.65 -3.53
N ARG A 209 -2.03 -9.14 -2.44
CA ARG A 209 -2.39 -9.53 -1.07
C ARG A 209 -3.53 -8.68 -0.53
N MET A 210 -4.57 -9.38 -0.05
CA MET A 210 -5.65 -8.76 0.72
C MET A 210 -5.18 -8.43 2.14
N ALA A 211 -5.46 -7.21 2.60
CA ALA A 211 -5.07 -6.70 3.91
C ALA A 211 -6.12 -5.74 4.50
N ILE A 212 -5.98 -5.38 5.78
CA ILE A 212 -6.76 -4.30 6.40
C ILE A 212 -5.89 -3.03 6.42
N LEU A 213 -6.47 -1.90 6.02
CA LEU A 213 -5.84 -0.60 5.84
C LEU A 213 -6.53 0.44 6.74
N LEU A 214 -5.76 1.30 7.41
CA LEU A 214 -6.27 2.50 8.08
C LEU A 214 -6.21 3.71 7.13
N CYS A 215 -7.37 4.13 6.63
CA CYS A 215 -7.52 5.05 5.50
C CYS A 215 -7.74 6.52 5.87
N ASN A 216 -7.90 6.89 7.15
CA ASN A 216 -8.11 8.27 7.58
C ASN A 216 -6.99 8.87 8.46
N LEU A 217 -5.82 8.23 8.54
CA LEU A 217 -4.63 8.91 9.03
C LEU A 217 -4.26 10.09 8.11
N LYS A 218 -3.68 11.15 8.69
CA LYS A 218 -3.11 12.24 7.89
C LYS A 218 -1.92 11.71 7.06
N PRO A 219 -1.92 11.89 5.71
CA PRO A 219 -0.84 11.36 4.87
C PRO A 219 0.55 11.87 5.29
N ALA A 220 1.52 10.95 5.35
CA ALA A 220 2.84 11.18 5.92
C ALA A 220 3.94 10.93 4.89
N LYS A 221 4.97 11.78 4.87
CA LYS A 221 6.15 11.56 4.02
C LYS A 221 7.14 10.61 4.70
N MET A 222 7.38 9.47 4.06
CA MET A 222 8.36 8.47 4.46
C MET A 222 9.42 8.41 3.37
N ARG A 223 10.65 8.86 3.69
CA ARG A 223 11.84 8.86 2.82
C ARG A 223 11.72 9.54 1.44
N GLY A 224 10.60 10.17 1.15
CA GLY A 224 10.33 10.96 -0.06
C GLY A 224 8.91 10.74 -0.56
N VAL A 225 8.49 9.48 -0.55
CA VAL A 225 7.15 9.00 -0.88
C VAL A 225 6.12 9.45 0.17
N VAL A 226 4.87 9.64 -0.23
CA VAL A 226 3.74 9.97 0.66
C VAL A 226 2.92 8.70 0.89
N SER A 227 2.91 8.17 2.12
CA SER A 227 1.95 7.12 2.49
C SER A 227 0.58 7.73 2.76
N GLN A 228 -0.45 7.21 2.10
CA GLN A 228 -1.84 7.68 2.15
C GLN A 228 -2.76 6.79 3.01
N ALA A 229 -2.22 5.69 3.53
CA ALA A 229 -2.87 4.78 4.49
C ALA A 229 -1.77 4.05 5.30
N MET A 230 -2.15 3.05 6.08
CA MET A 230 -1.24 2.19 6.86
C MET A 230 -1.79 0.76 6.87
N VAL A 231 -0.93 -0.24 6.60
CA VAL A 231 -1.31 -1.67 6.63
C VAL A 231 -1.34 -2.16 8.08
N MET A 232 -2.50 -2.65 8.53
CA MET A 232 -2.72 -3.11 9.90
C MET A 232 -2.08 -4.48 10.13
N CYS A 233 -1.22 -4.58 11.14
CA CYS A 233 -0.45 -5.78 11.43
C CYS A 233 -0.54 -6.20 12.89
N ALA A 234 -0.59 -7.50 13.18
CA ALA A 234 -0.24 -8.02 14.51
C ALA A 234 1.28 -7.90 14.70
N SER A 235 1.74 -7.48 15.89
CA SER A 235 3.15 -7.17 16.14
C SER A 235 3.64 -7.57 17.53
N SER A 236 4.86 -8.12 17.57
CA SER A 236 5.67 -8.36 18.76
C SER A 236 7.06 -7.72 18.55
N PRO A 237 8.00 -7.78 19.52
CA PRO A 237 9.38 -7.37 19.28
C PRO A 237 10.12 -8.22 18.22
N GLU A 238 9.69 -9.46 17.99
CA GLU A 238 10.35 -10.46 17.14
C GLU A 238 9.66 -10.65 15.78
N LYS A 239 8.32 -10.57 15.72
CA LYS A 239 7.52 -10.90 14.53
C LYS A 239 6.47 -9.82 14.21
N VAL A 240 6.14 -9.69 12.93
CA VAL A 240 5.03 -8.89 12.42
C VAL A 240 4.26 -9.72 11.39
N GLU A 241 2.93 -9.74 11.47
CA GLU A 241 2.03 -10.41 10.53
C GLU A 241 0.97 -9.43 10.01
N ILE A 242 0.81 -9.32 8.69
CA ILE A 242 -0.30 -8.57 8.08
C ILE A 242 -1.62 -9.24 8.47
N LEU A 243 -2.58 -8.47 8.98
CA LEU A 243 -3.91 -8.99 9.29
C LEU A 243 -4.64 -9.36 7.98
N ALA A 244 -5.08 -10.62 7.89
CA ALA A 244 -5.86 -11.14 6.78
C ALA A 244 -7.35 -10.85 6.99
N PRO A 245 -8.07 -10.33 5.97
CA PRO A 245 -9.52 -10.22 5.99
C PRO A 245 -10.19 -11.59 5.74
N PRO A 246 -11.48 -11.75 6.06
CA PRO A 246 -12.19 -13.01 5.82
C PRO A 246 -12.33 -13.35 4.32
N PRO A 247 -12.51 -14.63 3.95
CA PRO A 247 -12.76 -15.04 2.57
C PRO A 247 -13.94 -14.30 1.92
N GLY A 248 -13.79 -13.92 0.65
CA GLY A 248 -14.82 -13.15 -0.09
C GLY A 248 -14.88 -11.67 0.24
N ALA A 249 -14.03 -11.16 1.13
CA ALA A 249 -13.82 -9.72 1.30
C ALA A 249 -13.25 -9.09 0.01
N VAL A 250 -13.63 -7.84 -0.27
CA VAL A 250 -13.25 -7.08 -1.47
C VAL A 250 -12.71 -5.69 -1.09
N PRO A 251 -11.90 -5.03 -1.94
CA PRO A 251 -11.45 -3.67 -1.70
C PRO A 251 -12.60 -2.71 -1.39
N GLY A 252 -12.45 -1.94 -0.31
CA GLY A 252 -13.46 -0.98 0.16
C GLY A 252 -14.49 -1.54 1.14
N ASP A 253 -14.55 -2.86 1.38
CA ASP A 253 -15.33 -3.41 2.50
C ASP A 253 -14.87 -2.73 3.81
N ARG A 254 -15.81 -2.22 4.60
CA ARG A 254 -15.50 -1.59 5.90
C ARG A 254 -15.39 -2.64 7.00
N ILE A 255 -14.37 -2.48 7.85
CA ILE A 255 -14.31 -3.18 9.13
C ILE A 255 -15.30 -2.50 10.08
N THR A 256 -16.10 -3.29 10.79
CA THR A 256 -17.05 -2.80 11.78
C THR A 256 -16.94 -3.58 13.09
N PHE A 257 -17.42 -2.96 14.16
CA PHE A 257 -17.27 -3.43 15.52
C PHE A 257 -18.63 -3.39 16.22
N GLU A 258 -19.06 -4.52 16.78
CA GLU A 258 -20.28 -4.58 17.59
C GLU A 258 -20.15 -3.66 18.83
N GLY A 259 -21.24 -2.98 19.20
CA GLY A 259 -21.24 -2.05 20.34
C GLY A 259 -20.57 -0.69 20.11
N PHE A 260 -19.87 -0.46 18.99
CA PHE A 260 -19.20 0.82 18.66
C PHE A 260 -19.78 1.49 17.39
N PRO A 261 -21.03 1.99 17.44
CA PRO A 261 -21.67 2.64 16.29
C PRO A 261 -21.15 4.07 16.07
N GLY A 262 -20.63 4.34 14.88
CA GLY A 262 -20.24 5.69 14.45
C GLY A 262 -19.70 5.72 13.02
N ASP A 263 -19.55 6.93 12.48
CA ASP A 263 -18.88 7.18 11.20
C ASP A 263 -17.43 7.63 11.43
N PRO A 264 -16.45 7.12 10.65
CA PRO A 264 -15.07 7.54 10.76
C PRO A 264 -14.83 9.04 10.50
N GLU A 265 -13.83 9.63 11.16
CA GLU A 265 -13.43 11.01 10.87
C GLU A 265 -12.79 11.10 9.46
N LYS A 266 -13.05 12.19 8.71
CA LYS A 266 -12.50 12.37 7.35
C LYS A 266 -10.96 12.44 7.31
N GLU A 267 -10.34 13.01 8.35
CA GLU A 267 -8.89 12.95 8.61
C GLU A 267 -8.70 13.02 10.13
N LEU A 268 -7.97 12.06 10.69
CA LEU A 268 -7.61 12.01 12.11
C LEU A 268 -6.62 13.13 12.43
N ASN A 269 -7.03 14.08 13.27
CA ASN A 269 -6.19 15.20 13.68
C ASN A 269 -5.03 14.71 14.59
N PRO A 270 -3.74 14.81 14.17
CA PRO A 270 -2.62 14.29 14.95
C PRO A 270 -2.45 14.96 16.32
N LYS A 271 -2.94 16.20 16.49
CA LYS A 271 -2.91 16.89 17.79
C LYS A 271 -3.87 16.29 18.82
N LYS A 272 -4.90 15.56 18.38
CA LYS A 272 -5.85 14.84 19.25
C LYS A 272 -5.33 13.46 19.68
N LYS A 273 -4.25 12.94 19.09
CA LYS A 273 -3.66 11.61 19.37
C LYS A 273 -4.69 10.46 19.43
N ILE A 274 -5.56 10.40 18.43
CA ILE A 274 -6.74 9.52 18.43
C ILE A 274 -6.30 8.06 18.30
N TRP A 275 -5.41 7.79 17.34
CA TRP A 275 -4.83 6.47 17.12
C TRP A 275 -4.11 5.97 18.37
N GLU A 276 -3.28 6.80 19.01
CA GLU A 276 -2.49 6.43 20.19
C GLU A 276 -3.34 6.22 21.46
N GLN A 277 -4.61 6.64 21.47
CA GLN A 277 -5.59 6.32 22.53
C GLN A 277 -6.34 5.01 22.26
N ILE A 278 -6.47 4.59 21.00
CA ILE A 278 -7.22 3.39 20.59
C ILE A 278 -6.28 2.17 20.46
N GLN A 279 -5.06 2.38 19.96
CA GLN A 279 -4.06 1.34 19.70
C GLN A 279 -3.76 0.42 20.91
N PRO A 280 -3.69 0.88 22.18
CA PRO A 280 -3.45 0.00 23.32
C PRO A 280 -4.55 -1.06 23.54
N ASP A 281 -5.78 -0.79 23.08
CA ASP A 281 -6.91 -1.71 23.15
C ASP A 281 -7.00 -2.66 21.92
N LEU A 282 -6.19 -2.42 20.88
CA LEU A 282 -6.19 -3.21 19.64
C LEU A 282 -5.20 -4.38 19.74
N HIS A 283 -5.72 -5.60 19.80
CA HIS A 283 -4.93 -6.82 19.95
C HIS A 283 -5.63 -8.02 19.32
N THR A 284 -4.85 -9.03 18.90
CA THR A 284 -5.40 -10.34 18.56
C THR A 284 -5.77 -11.11 19.83
N ASN A 285 -6.80 -11.96 19.77
CA ASN A 285 -7.16 -12.87 20.87
C ASN A 285 -6.35 -14.18 20.82
N ASP A 286 -6.74 -15.16 21.63
CA ASP A 286 -6.22 -16.54 21.67
C ASP A 286 -6.38 -17.30 20.35
N GLN A 287 -7.42 -16.98 19.56
CA GLN A 287 -7.71 -17.56 18.25
C GLN A 287 -7.08 -16.79 17.07
N CYS A 288 -6.11 -15.91 17.33
CA CYS A 288 -5.49 -14.99 16.37
C CYS A 288 -6.45 -13.97 15.71
N VAL A 289 -7.72 -13.91 16.12
CA VAL A 289 -8.72 -12.96 15.59
C VAL A 289 -8.38 -11.56 16.08
N ALA A 290 -8.35 -10.58 15.19
CA ALA A 290 -8.09 -9.18 15.53
C ALA A 290 -9.28 -8.58 16.28
N THR A 291 -9.03 -7.86 17.39
CA THR A 291 -10.09 -7.26 18.23
C THR A 291 -9.79 -5.84 18.67
N TYR A 292 -10.84 -5.09 19.00
CA TYR A 292 -10.81 -3.89 19.85
C TYR A 292 -11.57 -4.20 21.14
N LYS A 293 -10.89 -4.18 22.30
CA LYS A 293 -11.51 -4.53 23.60
C LYS A 293 -12.20 -5.91 23.61
N GLY A 294 -11.68 -6.87 22.85
CA GLY A 294 -12.28 -8.20 22.67
C GLY A 294 -13.39 -8.28 21.62
N VAL A 295 -13.91 -7.16 21.11
CA VAL A 295 -14.86 -7.15 19.98
C VAL A 295 -14.10 -7.39 18.67
N PRO A 296 -14.45 -8.42 17.86
CA PRO A 296 -13.74 -8.72 16.62
C PRO A 296 -13.79 -7.60 15.57
N PHE A 297 -12.74 -7.53 14.75
CA PHE A 297 -12.75 -6.84 13.46
C PHE A 297 -13.65 -7.65 12.49
N GLU A 298 -14.89 -7.23 12.27
CA GLU A 298 -15.82 -7.91 11.36
C GLU A 298 -15.97 -7.20 10.01
N VAL A 299 -15.89 -7.95 8.91
CA VAL A 299 -16.47 -7.55 7.62
C VAL A 299 -17.88 -8.13 7.53
N LYS A 300 -18.88 -7.25 7.53
CA LYS A 300 -20.31 -7.60 7.69
C LYS A 300 -20.75 -8.71 6.74
N GLY A 301 -21.20 -9.83 7.31
CA GLY A 301 -21.72 -10.97 6.56
C GLY A 301 -20.66 -11.80 5.81
N LYS A 302 -19.36 -11.54 6.05
CA LYS A 302 -18.23 -12.29 5.50
C LYS A 302 -17.36 -12.94 6.58
N GLY A 303 -17.27 -12.31 7.75
CA GLY A 303 -16.62 -12.88 8.94
C GLY A 303 -15.55 -11.98 9.56
N VAL A 304 -14.63 -12.57 10.31
CA VAL A 304 -13.65 -11.85 11.14
C VAL A 304 -12.24 -11.84 10.56
N CYS A 305 -11.55 -10.72 10.71
CA CYS A 305 -10.13 -10.55 10.36
C CYS A 305 -9.20 -11.22 11.39
N ARG A 306 -8.05 -11.73 10.95
CA ARG A 306 -7.12 -12.49 11.81
C ARG A 306 -5.66 -12.31 11.42
N ALA A 307 -4.76 -12.51 12.39
CA ALA A 307 -3.38 -12.86 12.14
C ALA A 307 -3.27 -14.34 11.71
N GLU A 308 -2.09 -14.76 11.26
CA GLU A 308 -1.86 -16.13 10.76
C GLU A 308 -1.47 -17.07 11.91
N THR A 309 -0.54 -16.63 12.77
CA THR A 309 -0.11 -17.38 13.98
C THR A 309 -0.01 -16.51 15.24
N MET A 310 -0.07 -15.17 15.11
CA MET A 310 0.12 -14.25 16.23
C MET A 310 -1.14 -14.05 17.07
N ALA A 311 -1.36 -14.93 18.05
CA ALA A 311 -2.33 -14.75 19.13
C ALA A 311 -1.86 -13.72 20.17
N ASN A 312 -2.79 -13.14 20.93
CA ASN A 312 -2.54 -12.24 22.08
C ASN A 312 -1.52 -11.11 21.81
N SER A 313 -1.49 -10.61 20.57
CA SER A 313 -0.43 -9.72 20.06
C SER A 313 -0.98 -8.34 19.74
N GLY A 314 -0.23 -7.29 20.08
CA GLY A 314 -0.65 -5.90 19.87
C GLY A 314 -0.69 -5.51 18.39
N ILE A 315 -1.81 -4.95 17.95
CA ILE A 315 -2.02 -4.52 16.56
C ILE A 315 -1.44 -3.11 16.37
N LYS A 316 -0.76 -2.88 15.26
CA LYS A 316 -0.16 -1.60 14.87
C LYS A 316 -0.36 -1.29 13.40
#